data_AF-A0A2U8WXC5-F1
#
_entry.id   AF-A0A2U8WXC5-F1
#
_cell.length_a   1.000
_cell.length_b   1.000
_cell.length_c   1.000
_cell.angle_alpha   90.00
_cell.angle_beta   90.00
_cell.angle_gamma   90.00
#
_symmetry.space_group_name_H-M   'P 1'
#
loop_
_entity.id
_entity.type
_entity.pdbx_description
1 polymer ?
#
loop_
_entity_poly.entity_id
_entity_poly.type
_entity_poly.pdbx_seq_one_letter_code
_entity_poly.pdbx_strand_id
1 'polypeptide(L)'
;MNVVSFATCLLIASTGTALAQSAPAERPTLDCADFSKRTDEAELIKRFGKENVVRGKLDGAEGETVPGTIVYPKDPARRLEISWWETGKRRGLAGITVKDRSAWLVRTPGAARSTIGLGAGLDEVEAANQKPFQLNGFGWDYGGYGMGWKGGRLDHMAGGCSLSARFNPDPKVKGKALDKVSGDKELASSDPALRAVKPSLSSITIGWPEK
;
A
#
# COMPACT_ATOMS: atom_id res chain seq x y z
N MET A 1 13.15 84.11 10.67
CA MET A 1 14.27 83.20 11.00
C MET A 1 13.74 82.07 11.87
N ASN A 2 13.57 80.87 11.29
CA ASN A 2 13.93 79.58 11.87
C ASN A 2 13.45 78.44 10.97
N VAL A 3 14.40 77.57 10.63
CA VAL A 3 14.29 76.41 9.74
C VAL A 3 14.13 75.17 10.61
N VAL A 4 13.21 74.25 10.29
CA VAL A 4 13.19 72.86 10.79
C VAL A 4 12.61 71.97 9.67
N SER A 5 13.45 71.39 8.82
CA SER A 5 14.01 70.02 8.89
C SER A 5 12.97 68.91 8.64
N PHE A 6 12.88 68.46 7.38
CA PHE A 6 12.12 67.27 6.99
C PHE A 6 12.98 66.01 7.17
N ALA A 7 12.54 65.10 8.03
CA ALA A 7 13.12 63.76 8.15
C ALA A 7 12.43 62.82 7.14
N THR A 8 13.14 62.40 6.10
CA THR A 8 12.66 61.40 5.14
C THR A 8 12.83 60.00 5.71
N CYS A 9 11.73 59.34 6.05
CA CYS A 9 11.71 57.95 6.50
C CYS A 9 11.77 57.03 5.26
N LEU A 10 12.91 56.39 5.02
CA LEU A 10 13.11 55.45 3.91
C LEU A 10 12.53 54.09 4.31
N LEU A 11 11.38 53.72 3.73
CA LEU A 11 10.76 52.40 3.87
C LEU A 11 11.51 51.41 2.97
N ILE A 12 12.29 50.51 3.57
CA ILE A 12 12.92 49.38 2.86
C ILE A 12 11.86 48.28 2.73
N ALA A 13 11.27 48.14 1.54
CA ALA A 13 10.39 47.04 1.22
C ALA A 13 11.23 45.76 1.01
N SER A 14 11.33 44.92 2.03
CA SER A 14 11.89 43.57 1.90
C SER A 14 10.91 42.66 1.18
N THR A 15 11.14 42.39 -0.10
CA THR A 15 10.45 41.34 -0.86
C THR A 15 10.92 39.98 -0.36
N GLY A 16 10.21 39.41 0.61
CA GLY A 16 10.42 38.03 1.04
C GLY A 16 9.93 37.07 -0.03
N THR A 17 10.84 36.36 -0.70
CA THR A 17 10.49 35.25 -1.59
C THR A 17 9.96 34.10 -0.72
N ALA A 18 8.63 33.94 -0.68
CA ALA A 18 8.01 32.79 -0.03
C ALA A 18 8.44 31.52 -0.78
N LEU A 19 9.18 30.64 -0.10
CA LEU A 19 9.46 29.29 -0.59
C LEU A 19 8.12 28.57 -0.71
N ALA A 20 7.66 28.34 -1.94
CA ALA A 20 6.49 27.51 -2.20
C ALA A 20 6.77 26.10 -1.65
N GLN A 21 6.07 25.71 -0.58
CA GLN A 21 6.01 24.32 -0.17
C GLN A 21 5.37 23.53 -1.32
N SER A 22 6.13 22.63 -1.92
CA SER A 22 5.61 21.68 -2.91
C SER A 22 4.43 20.95 -2.28
N ALA A 23 3.26 21.03 -2.91
CA ALA A 23 2.13 20.19 -2.52
C ALA A 23 2.60 18.72 -2.52
N PRO A 24 2.16 17.89 -1.56
CA PRO A 24 2.50 16.47 -1.58
C PRO A 24 2.09 15.89 -2.93
N ALA A 25 3.01 15.20 -3.61
CA ALA A 25 2.70 14.55 -4.87
C ALA A 25 1.49 13.61 -4.66
N GLU A 26 0.48 13.73 -5.53
CA GLU A 26 -0.71 12.90 -5.44
C GLU A 26 -0.32 11.43 -5.55
N ARG A 27 -0.71 10.63 -4.56
CA ARG A 27 -0.37 9.20 -4.54
C ARG A 27 -1.20 8.47 -5.59
N PRO A 28 -0.57 7.66 -6.47
CA PRO A 28 -1.30 6.94 -7.50
C PRO A 28 -2.20 5.88 -6.84
N THR A 29 -3.37 5.63 -7.43
CA THR A 29 -4.36 4.67 -6.90
C THR A 29 -4.54 3.50 -7.85
N LEU A 30 -4.45 2.28 -7.32
CA LEU A 30 -4.88 1.04 -7.96
C LEU A 30 -6.36 0.83 -7.70
N ASP A 31 -7.10 0.57 -8.76
CA ASP A 31 -8.50 0.20 -8.71
C ASP A 31 -8.68 -1.16 -9.36
N CYS A 32 -9.42 -2.07 -8.73
CA CYS A 32 -9.70 -3.36 -9.35
C CYS A 32 -10.53 -3.24 -10.63
N ALA A 33 -11.32 -2.16 -10.79
CA ALA A 33 -12.08 -1.92 -12.00
C ALA A 33 -11.21 -1.62 -13.24
N ASP A 34 -9.94 -1.26 -13.02
CA ASP A 34 -8.98 -0.95 -14.09
C ASP A 34 -8.33 -2.19 -14.72
N PHE A 35 -8.57 -3.37 -14.15
CA PHE A 35 -7.92 -4.62 -14.54
C PHE A 35 -8.93 -5.77 -14.54
N SER A 36 -8.52 -6.91 -15.08
CA SER A 36 -9.32 -8.13 -15.00
C SER A 36 -8.45 -9.36 -14.98
N LYS A 37 -9.06 -10.52 -14.71
CA LYS A 37 -8.41 -11.83 -14.88
C LYS A 37 -7.94 -12.12 -16.29
N ARG A 38 -8.31 -11.32 -17.30
CA ARG A 38 -7.86 -11.45 -18.70
C ARG A 38 -6.71 -10.51 -19.06
N THR A 39 -6.36 -9.58 -18.17
CA THR A 39 -5.24 -8.67 -18.38
C THR A 39 -3.97 -9.45 -18.70
N ASP A 40 -3.17 -8.90 -19.61
CA ASP A 40 -1.90 -9.45 -20.09
C ASP A 40 -0.80 -8.39 -20.11
N GLU A 41 0.44 -8.80 -20.44
CA GLU A 41 1.61 -7.90 -20.48
C GLU A 41 1.40 -6.72 -21.46
N ALA A 42 0.66 -6.90 -22.55
CA ALA A 42 0.43 -5.85 -23.53
C ALA A 42 -0.47 -4.73 -22.97
N GLU A 43 -1.50 -5.10 -22.20
CA GLU A 43 -2.34 -4.13 -21.50
C GLU A 43 -1.54 -3.33 -20.45
N LEU A 44 -0.64 -3.99 -19.70
CA LEU A 44 0.25 -3.29 -18.78
C LEU A 44 1.20 -2.32 -19.50
N ILE A 45 1.78 -2.73 -20.63
CA ILE A 45 2.65 -1.87 -21.45
C ILE A 45 1.89 -0.66 -21.95
N LYS A 46 0.64 -0.84 -22.40
CA LYS A 46 -0.23 0.26 -22.84
C LYS A 46 -0.51 1.24 -21.70
N ARG A 47 -0.71 0.74 -20.48
CA ARG A 47 -1.04 1.57 -19.30
C ARG A 47 0.15 2.29 -18.70
N PHE A 48 1.30 1.62 -18.62
CA PHE A 48 2.45 2.11 -17.85
C PHE A 48 3.65 2.53 -18.70
N GLY A 49 3.63 2.27 -20.01
CA GLY A 49 4.77 2.50 -20.91
C GLY A 49 5.71 1.30 -20.96
N LYS A 50 6.19 0.98 -22.16
CA LYS A 50 7.01 -0.21 -22.43
C LYS A 50 8.30 -0.25 -21.60
N GLU A 51 8.91 0.90 -21.38
CA GLU A 51 10.13 1.08 -20.61
C GLU A 51 9.94 0.84 -19.11
N ASN A 52 8.71 0.92 -18.62
CA ASN A 52 8.36 0.76 -17.22
C ASN A 52 7.85 -0.65 -16.90
N VAL A 53 7.62 -1.52 -17.89
CA VAL A 53 7.12 -2.88 -17.70
C VAL A 53 8.24 -3.87 -18.05
N VAL A 54 8.86 -4.45 -17.03
CA VAL A 54 10.06 -5.29 -17.19
C VAL A 54 9.84 -6.64 -16.55
N ARG A 55 10.30 -7.71 -17.21
CA ARG A 55 10.29 -9.05 -16.62
C ARG A 55 11.30 -9.14 -15.49
N GLY A 56 10.91 -9.79 -14.41
CA GLY A 56 11.76 -9.89 -13.23
C GLY A 56 11.47 -11.14 -12.41
N LYS A 57 12.17 -11.21 -11.29
CA LYS A 57 11.95 -12.19 -10.25
C LYS A 57 11.19 -11.50 -9.12
N LEU A 58 10.13 -12.14 -8.64
CA LEU A 58 9.35 -11.73 -7.48
C LEU A 58 9.70 -12.65 -6.31
N ASP A 59 9.51 -12.17 -5.09
CA ASP A 59 9.68 -13.01 -3.89
C ASP A 59 8.63 -14.13 -3.88
N GLY A 60 9.08 -15.36 -3.67
CA GLY A 60 8.26 -16.56 -3.53
C GLY A 60 8.18 -17.06 -2.08
N ALA A 61 7.69 -18.28 -1.90
CA ALA A 61 7.71 -18.95 -0.60
C ALA A 61 9.13 -19.33 -0.20
N GLU A 62 9.38 -19.47 1.10
CA GLU A 62 10.63 -20.04 1.65
C GLU A 62 11.93 -19.38 1.15
N GLY A 63 11.89 -18.10 0.79
CA GLY A 63 13.04 -17.36 0.26
C GLY A 63 13.36 -17.66 -1.21
N GLU A 64 12.52 -18.43 -1.90
CA GLU A 64 12.62 -18.61 -3.33
C GLU A 64 12.21 -17.36 -4.10
N THR A 65 12.44 -17.38 -5.42
CA THR A 65 11.94 -16.34 -6.32
C THR A 65 11.17 -16.97 -7.47
N VAL A 66 10.08 -16.32 -7.88
CA VAL A 66 9.25 -16.76 -9.00
C VAL A 66 9.34 -15.77 -10.17
N PRO A 67 9.25 -16.20 -11.43
CA PRO A 67 9.20 -15.27 -12.54
C PRO A 67 7.92 -14.43 -12.50
N GLY A 68 8.03 -13.14 -12.82
CA GLY A 68 6.89 -12.24 -12.90
C GLY A 68 7.21 -10.98 -13.71
N THR A 69 6.35 -9.98 -13.57
CA THR A 69 6.53 -8.67 -14.19
C THR A 69 6.66 -7.61 -13.10
N ILE A 70 7.56 -6.66 -13.31
CA ILE A 70 7.77 -5.51 -12.44
C ILE A 70 7.38 -4.27 -13.21
N VAL A 71 6.48 -3.48 -12.64
CA VAL A 71 6.16 -2.13 -13.15
C VAL A 71 7.00 -1.11 -12.38
N TYR A 72 7.58 -0.15 -13.09
CA TYR A 72 8.50 0.88 -12.58
C TYR A 72 9.67 0.32 -11.75
N PRO A 73 10.50 -0.59 -12.29
CA PRO A 73 11.60 -1.23 -11.55
C PRO A 73 12.63 -0.24 -10.97
N LYS A 74 12.78 0.93 -11.61
CA LYS A 74 13.75 1.98 -11.23
C LYS A 74 13.19 3.03 -10.28
N ASP A 75 11.90 2.97 -9.97
CA ASP A 75 11.22 3.94 -9.11
C ASP A 75 10.54 3.22 -7.94
N PRO A 76 11.20 3.17 -6.76
CA PRO A 76 10.68 2.45 -5.60
C PRO A 76 9.31 2.94 -5.13
N ALA A 77 8.99 4.22 -5.34
CA ALA A 77 7.71 4.79 -4.92
C ALA A 77 6.58 4.41 -5.88
N ARG A 78 6.88 4.10 -7.15
CA ARG A 78 5.89 3.65 -8.14
C ARG A 78 5.94 2.15 -8.42
N ARG A 79 6.84 1.41 -7.78
CA ARG A 79 7.04 -0.03 -8.03
C ARG A 79 5.76 -0.84 -7.76
N LEU A 80 5.43 -1.72 -8.69
CA LEU A 80 4.43 -2.79 -8.52
C LEU A 80 5.02 -4.13 -8.95
N GLU A 81 4.61 -5.20 -8.27
CA GLU A 81 4.95 -6.58 -8.64
C GLU A 81 3.72 -7.29 -9.17
N ILE A 82 3.86 -7.96 -10.32
CA ILE A 82 2.76 -8.56 -11.07
C ILE A 82 3.00 -10.04 -11.23
N SER A 83 2.09 -10.84 -10.66
CA SER A 83 2.04 -12.29 -10.83
C SER A 83 1.01 -12.68 -11.88
N TRP A 84 1.27 -13.79 -12.56
CA TRP A 84 0.46 -14.29 -13.67
C TRP A 84 0.03 -15.73 -13.39
N TRP A 85 -1.15 -16.12 -13.84
CA TRP A 85 -1.57 -17.52 -13.88
C TRP A 85 -0.80 -18.29 -14.96
N GLU A 86 -0.67 -17.71 -16.17
CA GLU A 86 0.17 -18.27 -17.24
C GLU A 86 1.52 -17.55 -17.31
N THR A 87 2.40 -17.75 -16.32
CA THR A 87 3.69 -17.05 -16.18
C THR A 87 4.55 -17.02 -17.46
N GLY A 88 4.65 -18.14 -18.18
CA GLY A 88 5.44 -18.20 -19.43
C GLY A 88 4.92 -17.26 -20.52
N LYS A 89 3.61 -17.07 -20.57
CA LYS A 89 2.91 -16.24 -21.57
C LYS A 89 2.59 -14.84 -21.06
N ARG A 90 2.67 -14.60 -19.74
CA ARG A 90 2.27 -13.35 -19.05
C ARG A 90 0.84 -12.94 -19.40
N ARG A 91 -0.03 -13.93 -19.25
CA ARG A 91 -1.47 -13.84 -19.48
C ARG A 91 -2.20 -14.30 -18.24
N GLY A 92 -3.34 -13.70 -17.99
CA GLY A 92 -4.15 -14.01 -16.82
C GLY A 92 -3.54 -13.39 -15.58
N LEU A 93 -3.97 -12.18 -15.25
CA LEU A 93 -3.49 -11.47 -14.06
C LEU A 93 -3.86 -12.24 -12.79
N ALA A 94 -2.86 -12.73 -12.06
CA ALA A 94 -3.06 -13.41 -10.79
C ALA A 94 -3.09 -12.39 -9.63
N GLY A 95 -2.17 -11.42 -9.66
CA GLY A 95 -2.18 -10.35 -8.68
C GLY A 95 -1.26 -9.18 -8.99
N ILE A 96 -1.57 -8.06 -8.36
CA ILE A 96 -0.76 -6.85 -8.30
C ILE A 96 -0.42 -6.61 -6.84
N THR A 97 0.87 -6.63 -6.51
CA THR A 97 1.39 -6.45 -5.16
C THR A 97 2.05 -5.07 -5.00
N VAL A 98 1.62 -4.37 -3.96
CA VAL A 98 2.16 -3.12 -3.42
C VAL A 98 2.93 -3.47 -2.16
N LYS A 99 4.24 -3.23 -2.13
CA LYS A 99 5.13 -3.54 -0.99
C LYS A 99 6.35 -2.61 -0.96
N ASP A 100 7.21 -2.82 0.02
CA ASP A 100 8.46 -2.08 0.23
C ASP A 100 8.24 -0.58 0.35
N ARG A 101 8.77 0.22 -0.59
CA ARG A 101 8.68 1.69 -0.61
C ARG A 101 7.57 2.22 -1.52
N SER A 102 6.73 1.33 -2.05
CA SER A 102 5.67 1.70 -2.98
C SER A 102 4.67 2.65 -2.31
N ALA A 103 4.37 3.76 -2.97
CA ALA A 103 3.46 4.80 -2.50
C ALA A 103 2.04 4.63 -3.07
N TRP A 104 1.78 3.54 -3.80
CA TRP A 104 0.46 3.26 -4.35
C TRP A 104 -0.59 3.08 -3.25
N LEU A 105 -1.73 3.70 -3.47
CA LEU A 105 -2.97 3.43 -2.75
C LEU A 105 -3.75 2.34 -3.47
N VAL A 106 -4.54 1.58 -2.72
CA VAL A 106 -5.51 0.63 -3.24
C VAL A 106 -6.91 1.16 -2.92
N ARG A 107 -7.76 1.30 -3.93
CA ARG A 107 -9.16 1.70 -3.75
C ARG A 107 -9.89 0.63 -2.95
N THR A 108 -10.66 1.09 -1.96
CA THR A 108 -11.51 0.23 -1.13
C THR A 108 -12.98 0.56 -1.37
N PRO A 109 -13.89 -0.42 -1.23
CA PRO A 109 -15.32 -0.21 -1.37
C PRO A 109 -15.90 0.66 -0.23
N GLY A 110 -16.79 1.58 -0.60
CA GLY A 110 -17.49 2.45 0.35
C GLY A 110 -16.78 3.78 0.65
N ALA A 111 -17.43 4.61 1.47
CA ALA A 111 -17.01 5.99 1.72
C ALA A 111 -16.25 6.20 3.05
N ALA A 112 -16.34 5.28 4.01
CA ALA A 112 -15.72 5.43 5.34
C ALA A 112 -14.18 5.56 5.24
N ARG A 113 -13.58 4.79 4.34
CA ARG A 113 -12.21 4.94 3.87
C ARG A 113 -12.19 4.44 2.44
N SER A 114 -11.94 5.32 1.49
CA SER A 114 -12.00 5.00 0.04
C SER A 114 -10.69 4.47 -0.54
N THR A 115 -9.61 4.55 0.24
CA THR A 115 -8.29 4.02 -0.12
C THR A 115 -7.50 3.59 1.11
N ILE A 116 -6.71 2.53 0.97
CA ILE A 116 -5.67 2.12 1.94
C ILE A 116 -4.31 2.02 1.24
N GLY A 117 -3.23 2.10 1.99
CA GLY A 117 -1.86 2.00 1.46
C GLY A 117 -0.90 1.50 2.53
N LEU A 118 0.35 1.28 2.15
CA LEU A 118 1.38 0.86 3.11
C LEU A 118 1.49 1.82 4.29
N GLY A 119 1.78 1.27 5.46
CA GLY A 119 1.83 2.01 6.73
C GLY A 119 0.47 2.24 7.40
N ALA A 120 -0.65 1.95 6.73
CA ALA A 120 -1.98 2.07 7.35
C ALA A 120 -2.10 1.13 8.57
N GLY A 121 -2.66 1.66 9.67
CA GLY A 121 -2.89 0.92 10.91
C GLY A 121 -4.13 0.03 10.84
N LEU A 122 -4.34 -0.78 11.90
CA LEU A 122 -5.50 -1.67 12.01
C LEU A 122 -6.83 -0.89 11.98
N ASP A 123 -6.87 0.28 12.60
CA ASP A 123 -8.03 1.17 12.65
C ASP A 123 -8.43 1.71 11.27
N GLU A 124 -7.45 2.12 10.46
CA GLU A 124 -7.70 2.57 9.10
C GLU A 124 -8.23 1.43 8.21
N VAL A 125 -7.69 0.22 8.39
CA VAL A 125 -8.15 -0.98 7.65
C VAL A 125 -9.51 -1.44 8.15
N GLU A 126 -9.79 -1.40 9.45
CA GLU A 126 -11.12 -1.64 10.02
C GLU A 126 -12.14 -0.62 9.49
N ALA A 127 -11.76 0.65 9.33
CA ALA A 127 -12.63 1.68 8.74
C ALA A 127 -12.97 1.38 7.27
N ALA A 128 -11.99 0.90 6.48
CA ALA A 128 -12.22 0.45 5.12
C ALA A 128 -13.09 -0.81 5.06
N ASN A 129 -12.86 -1.75 5.98
CA ASN A 129 -13.61 -3.00 6.06
C ASN A 129 -15.00 -2.85 6.69
N GLN A 130 -15.21 -1.78 7.45
CA GLN A 130 -16.37 -1.56 8.32
C GLN A 130 -16.64 -2.65 9.37
N LYS A 131 -15.64 -3.51 9.63
CA LYS A 131 -15.67 -4.58 10.63
C LYS A 131 -14.25 -4.90 11.10
N PRO A 132 -14.09 -5.40 12.33
CA PRO A 132 -12.89 -6.12 12.72
C PRO A 132 -12.62 -7.30 11.77
N PHE A 133 -11.35 -7.58 11.54
CA PHE A 133 -10.87 -8.69 10.71
C PHE A 133 -9.91 -9.56 11.52
N GLN A 134 -9.42 -10.66 10.94
CA GLN A 134 -8.44 -11.53 11.59
C GLN A 134 -7.08 -11.46 10.93
N LEU A 135 -6.03 -11.72 11.71
CA LEU A 135 -4.66 -11.80 11.26
C LEU A 135 -3.99 -13.04 11.85
N ASN A 136 -3.07 -13.62 11.11
CA ASN A 136 -2.09 -14.55 11.67
C ASN A 136 -1.16 -13.79 12.62
N GLY A 137 -0.77 -14.45 13.72
CA GLY A 137 0.31 -13.99 14.60
C GLY A 137 1.62 -13.78 13.84
N PHE A 138 2.57 -13.06 14.41
CA PHE A 138 3.82 -12.69 13.72
C PHE A 138 4.93 -13.74 13.86
N GLY A 139 6.03 -13.56 13.11
CA GLY A 139 7.27 -14.31 13.30
C GLY A 139 7.38 -15.65 12.57
N TRP A 140 6.52 -15.90 11.59
CA TRP A 140 6.54 -17.09 10.73
C TRP A 140 6.19 -16.70 9.28
N ASP A 141 6.27 -17.66 8.37
CA ASP A 141 6.09 -17.47 6.92
C ASP A 141 4.74 -16.84 6.55
N TYR A 142 3.65 -17.35 7.12
CA TYR A 142 2.30 -16.78 6.99
C TYR A 142 1.99 -15.68 8.01
N GLY A 143 2.98 -15.29 8.82
CA GLY A 143 2.77 -14.36 9.92
C GLY A 143 2.40 -12.96 9.46
N GLY A 144 1.41 -12.36 10.13
CA GLY A 144 0.89 -11.03 9.85
C GLY A 144 -0.05 -10.94 8.64
N TYR A 145 -0.32 -12.03 7.91
CA TYR A 145 -1.34 -12.01 6.86
C TYR A 145 -2.75 -11.90 7.45
N GLY A 146 -3.61 -11.14 6.77
CA GLY A 146 -5.04 -11.10 7.07
C GLY A 146 -5.71 -12.42 6.72
N MET A 147 -6.44 -13.00 7.66
CA MET A 147 -7.20 -14.26 7.51
C MET A 147 -8.65 -13.97 7.10
N GLY A 148 -8.79 -13.18 6.04
CA GLY A 148 -10.07 -12.75 5.47
C GLY A 148 -10.72 -11.56 6.19
N TRP A 149 -11.79 -11.03 5.59
CA TRP A 149 -12.42 -9.78 6.02
C TRP A 149 -13.68 -9.95 6.86
N LYS A 150 -14.02 -11.19 7.23
CA LYS A 150 -15.13 -11.57 8.11
C LYS A 150 -16.50 -11.04 7.62
N GLY A 151 -16.74 -11.12 6.32
CA GLY A 151 -17.95 -10.58 5.69
C GLY A 151 -18.03 -9.06 5.80
N GLY A 152 -16.87 -8.41 5.80
CA GLY A 152 -16.73 -6.96 5.77
C GLY A 152 -16.67 -6.45 4.34
N ARG A 153 -16.57 -5.13 4.17
CA ARG A 153 -16.58 -4.51 2.85
C ARG A 153 -15.44 -4.97 1.95
N LEU A 154 -14.27 -5.29 2.51
CA LEU A 154 -13.10 -5.72 1.74
C LEU A 154 -13.26 -7.14 1.13
N ASP A 155 -14.28 -7.92 1.54
CA ASP A 155 -14.68 -9.16 0.83
C ASP A 155 -15.44 -8.86 -0.48
N HIS A 156 -15.86 -7.61 -0.70
CA HIS A 156 -16.73 -7.19 -1.81
C HIS A 156 -16.05 -6.17 -2.72
N MET A 157 -14.79 -6.41 -3.07
CA MET A 157 -14.07 -5.56 -3.99
C MET A 157 -14.70 -5.59 -5.40
N ALA A 158 -14.60 -4.48 -6.12
CA ALA A 158 -15.11 -4.38 -7.49
C ALA A 158 -14.27 -5.22 -8.48
N GLY A 159 -14.81 -5.47 -9.68
CA GLY A 159 -14.05 -6.11 -10.77
C GLY A 159 -13.70 -7.58 -10.55
N GLY A 160 -14.34 -8.25 -9.59
CA GLY A 160 -14.07 -9.65 -9.26
C GLY A 160 -12.69 -9.91 -8.68
N CYS A 161 -12.02 -8.87 -8.17
CA CYS A 161 -10.76 -9.03 -7.46
C CYS A 161 -11.00 -9.39 -5.99
N SER A 162 -9.98 -9.94 -5.34
CA SER A 162 -9.86 -10.02 -3.89
C SER A 162 -8.75 -9.08 -3.41
N LEU A 163 -8.81 -8.68 -2.14
CA LEU A 163 -7.73 -7.95 -1.47
C LEU A 163 -7.13 -8.85 -0.38
N SER A 164 -5.82 -9.02 -0.42
CA SER A 164 -5.02 -9.64 0.64
C SER A 164 -4.06 -8.60 1.20
N ALA A 165 -3.80 -8.68 2.51
CA ALA A 165 -2.99 -7.73 3.23
C ALA A 165 -2.05 -8.45 4.18
N ARG A 166 -0.83 -7.93 4.33
CA ARG A 166 0.12 -8.34 5.35
C ARG A 166 0.48 -7.15 6.23
N PHE A 167 0.59 -7.41 7.52
CA PHE A 167 0.98 -6.45 8.53
C PHE A 167 2.31 -6.84 9.16
N ASN A 168 3.10 -5.83 9.51
CA ASN A 168 4.26 -5.99 10.37
C ASN A 168 4.02 -5.25 11.68
N PRO A 169 4.46 -5.78 12.84
CA PRO A 169 4.45 -5.04 14.09
C PRO A 169 5.41 -3.85 14.00
N ASP A 170 5.18 -2.83 14.83
CA ASP A 170 6.12 -1.71 14.94
C ASP A 170 7.52 -2.27 15.27
N PRO A 171 8.55 -2.01 14.45
CA PRO A 171 9.89 -2.56 14.65
C PRO A 171 10.51 -2.14 15.98
N LYS A 172 9.98 -1.10 16.65
CA LYS A 172 10.42 -0.66 17.98
C LYS A 172 9.82 -1.48 19.13
N VAL A 173 8.75 -2.24 18.90
CA VAL A 173 8.14 -3.09 19.92
C VAL A 173 8.81 -4.46 19.91
N LYS A 174 9.30 -4.89 21.08
CA LYS A 174 10.07 -6.14 21.28
C LYS A 174 9.67 -6.84 22.58
N GLY A 175 10.17 -8.07 22.75
CA GLY A 175 9.99 -8.87 23.97
C GLY A 175 8.53 -9.29 24.18
N LYS A 176 8.12 -9.41 25.45
CA LYS A 176 6.85 -10.02 25.86
C LYS A 176 5.60 -9.54 25.10
N ALA A 177 5.56 -8.25 24.74
CA ALA A 177 4.44 -7.69 23.98
C ALA A 177 4.34 -8.31 22.58
N LEU A 178 5.47 -8.45 21.89
CA LEU A 178 5.55 -9.10 20.57
C LEU A 178 5.35 -10.62 20.69
N ASP A 179 5.94 -11.26 21.70
CA ASP A 179 5.83 -12.71 21.91
C ASP A 179 4.37 -13.14 22.08
N LYS A 180 3.55 -12.33 22.78
CA LYS A 180 2.13 -12.62 23.02
C LYS A 180 1.34 -12.77 21.72
N VAL A 181 1.70 -12.01 20.69
CA VAL A 181 1.00 -11.95 19.39
C VAL A 181 1.79 -12.62 18.26
N SER A 182 2.82 -13.38 18.61
CA SER A 182 3.65 -14.15 17.66
C SER A 182 3.32 -15.65 17.72
N GLY A 183 3.73 -16.35 16.67
CA GLY A 183 3.47 -17.77 16.45
C GLY A 183 2.18 -18.06 15.69
N ASP A 184 1.93 -19.35 15.49
CA ASP A 184 0.76 -19.88 14.79
C ASP A 184 -0.50 -19.72 15.65
N LYS A 185 -1.18 -18.58 15.46
CA LYS A 185 -2.45 -18.23 16.09
C LYS A 185 -3.19 -17.20 15.26
N GLU A 186 -4.50 -17.17 15.39
CA GLU A 186 -5.34 -16.12 14.84
C GLU A 186 -5.62 -15.05 15.90
N LEU A 187 -5.54 -13.78 15.49
CA LEU A 187 -5.77 -12.61 16.33
C LEU A 187 -6.80 -11.71 15.66
N ALA A 188 -7.78 -11.23 16.42
CA ALA A 188 -8.70 -10.20 15.93
C ALA A 188 -7.97 -8.85 15.84
N SER A 189 -8.26 -8.04 14.82
CA SER A 189 -7.74 -6.67 14.69
C SER A 189 -8.11 -5.76 15.87
N SER A 190 -9.18 -6.13 16.60
CA SER A 190 -9.63 -5.47 17.83
C SER A 190 -8.93 -5.96 19.10
N ASP A 191 -8.08 -6.99 19.05
CA ASP A 191 -7.38 -7.52 20.22
C ASP A 191 -6.44 -6.46 20.83
N PRO A 192 -6.57 -6.12 22.12
CA PRO A 192 -5.71 -5.13 22.77
C PRO A 192 -4.21 -5.47 22.73
N ALA A 193 -3.85 -6.75 22.80
CA ALA A 193 -2.46 -7.19 22.69
C ALA A 193 -1.91 -6.98 21.28
N LEU A 194 -2.73 -7.23 20.26
CA LEU A 194 -2.36 -6.95 18.88
C LEU A 194 -2.20 -5.45 18.65
N ARG A 195 -3.14 -4.63 19.14
CA ARG A 195 -3.06 -3.16 19.05
C ARG A 195 -1.85 -2.59 19.79
N ALA A 196 -1.43 -3.21 20.89
CA ALA A 196 -0.26 -2.78 21.65
C ALA A 196 1.06 -2.85 20.86
N VAL A 197 1.16 -3.73 19.86
CA VAL A 197 2.35 -3.83 18.99
C VAL A 197 2.26 -2.95 17.74
N LYS A 198 1.21 -2.12 17.64
CA LYS A 198 0.97 -1.14 16.56
C LYS A 198 1.27 -1.67 15.15
N PRO A 199 0.62 -2.76 14.69
CA PRO A 199 0.86 -3.28 13.36
C PRO A 199 0.47 -2.27 12.28
N SER A 200 1.20 -2.30 11.18
CA SER A 200 0.90 -1.49 9.98
C SER A 200 1.04 -2.32 8.71
N LEU A 201 0.29 -1.96 7.67
CA LEU A 201 0.33 -2.64 6.37
C LEU A 201 1.75 -2.61 5.79
N SER A 202 2.31 -3.79 5.56
CA SER A 202 3.63 -4.00 4.95
C SER A 202 3.55 -4.50 3.50
N SER A 203 2.42 -5.11 3.13
CA SER A 203 2.13 -5.52 1.76
C SER A 203 0.63 -5.55 1.52
N ILE A 204 0.20 -5.20 0.30
CA ILE A 204 -1.18 -5.31 -0.18
C ILE A 204 -1.13 -5.99 -1.55
N THR A 205 -1.94 -7.02 -1.74
CA THR A 205 -2.12 -7.67 -3.04
C THR A 205 -3.59 -7.60 -3.42
N ILE A 206 -3.89 -7.03 -4.58
CA ILE A 206 -5.18 -7.26 -5.25
C ILE A 206 -5.00 -8.37 -6.27
N GLY A 207 -5.93 -9.33 -6.32
CA GLY A 207 -5.77 -10.52 -7.16
C GLY A 207 -7.07 -11.02 -7.75
N TRP A 208 -6.97 -11.82 -8.80
CA TRP A 208 -8.12 -12.42 -9.48
C TRP A 208 -7.98 -13.94 -9.47
N PRO A 209 -8.98 -14.70 -8.99
CA PRO A 209 -8.91 -16.16 -9.00
C PRO A 209 -8.89 -16.72 -10.42
N GLU A 210 -8.25 -17.88 -10.58
CA GLU A 210 -8.09 -18.55 -11.88
C GLU A 210 -9.43 -19.02 -12.49
N LYS A 211 -10.43 -19.32 -11.65
CA LYS A 211 -11.74 -19.86 -12.06
C LYS A 211 -12.82 -18.77 -12.05
#